data_AF-A0A938AFJ3-F1
#
_entry.id   AF-A0A938AFJ3-F1
#
_cell.length_a   1.000
_cell.length_b   1.000
_cell.length_c   1.000
_cell.angle_alpha   90.00
_cell.angle_beta   90.00
_cell.angle_gamma   90.00
#
_symmetry.space_group_name_H-M   'P 1'
#
loop_
_entity.id
_entity.type
_entity.pdbx_description
1 polymer ?
#
loop_
_entity_poly.entity_id
_entity_poly.type
_entity_poly.pdbx_seq_one_letter_code
_entity_poly.pdbx_strand_id
1 'polypeptide(L)'
;MSDQNTPLPPLSPRHERFVLEYLRDGNATQAYIRAGYSRRGAQPSASRLLRQPHIEAAISAGQQRIAAALEISVERLGREYAKIAFANIDDFVRVEADGRLRVDLDKASQAQRAGIVELKIANHSKPEQTVTLKLGKLKALE
;
A
#
# COMPACT_ATOMS: atom_id res chain seq x y z
N MET A 1 -13.58 10.84 -40.81
CA MET A 1 -14.32 10.43 -39.61
C MET A 1 -14.19 8.93 -39.54
N SER A 2 -13.25 8.43 -38.75
CA SER A 2 -12.93 7.00 -38.68
C SER A 2 -13.33 6.48 -37.31
N ASP A 3 -13.99 5.33 -37.30
CA ASP A 3 -14.81 4.78 -36.22
C ASP A 3 -14.17 4.80 -34.83
N GLN A 4 -14.87 5.43 -33.89
CA GLN A 4 -14.58 5.42 -32.46
C GLN A 4 -15.53 4.45 -31.73
N ASN A 5 -15.59 3.17 -32.13
CA ASN A 5 -16.22 2.15 -31.29
C ASN A 5 -15.91 0.68 -31.68
N THR A 6 -14.67 0.35 -32.05
CA THR A 6 -14.32 -1.05 -32.28
C THR A 6 -14.13 -1.75 -30.93
N PRO A 7 -14.94 -2.77 -30.58
CA PRO A 7 -14.78 -3.49 -29.32
C PRO A 7 -13.42 -4.20 -29.30
N LEU A 8 -12.77 -4.16 -28.14
CA LEU A 8 -11.48 -4.83 -27.94
C LEU A 8 -11.64 -6.35 -28.14
N PRO A 9 -10.65 -7.01 -28.76
CA PRO A 9 -10.72 -8.45 -28.97
C PRO A 9 -10.76 -9.19 -27.62
N PRO A 10 -11.49 -10.32 -27.53
CA PRO A 10 -11.50 -11.15 -26.33
C PRO A 10 -10.10 -11.70 -26.03
N LEU A 11 -9.80 -11.91 -24.75
CA LEU A 11 -8.52 -12.47 -24.34
C LEU A 11 -8.44 -13.95 -24.73
N SER A 12 -7.27 -14.38 -25.21
CA SER A 12 -6.98 -15.81 -25.32
C SER A 12 -6.75 -16.41 -23.92
N PRO A 13 -6.91 -17.73 -23.71
CA PRO A 13 -6.64 -18.37 -22.42
C PRO A 13 -5.23 -18.10 -21.89
N ARG A 14 -4.23 -17.96 -22.78
CA ARG A 14 -2.86 -17.61 -22.39
C ARG A 14 -2.72 -16.13 -22.01
N HIS A 15 -3.44 -15.23 -22.66
CA HIS A 15 -3.50 -13.81 -22.28
C HIS A 15 -4.19 -13.63 -20.93
N GLU A 16 -5.30 -14.35 -20.69
CA GLU A 16 -5.96 -14.36 -19.39
C GLU A 16 -5.01 -14.83 -18.29
N ARG A 17 -4.31 -15.94 -18.53
CA ARG A 17 -3.32 -16.45 -17.57
C ARG A 17 -2.19 -15.45 -17.34
N PHE A 18 -1.70 -14.79 -18.39
CA PHE A 18 -0.69 -13.74 -18.26
C PHE A 18 -1.17 -12.59 -17.37
N VAL A 19 -2.40 -12.09 -17.59
CA VAL A 19 -2.99 -11.03 -16.77
C VAL A 19 -3.10 -11.44 -15.31
N LEU A 20 -3.62 -12.65 -15.04
CA LEU A 20 -3.73 -13.18 -13.68
C LEU A 20 -2.37 -13.29 -12.98
N GLU A 21 -1.37 -13.82 -13.68
CA GLU A 21 -0.02 -13.97 -13.14
C GLU A 21 0.69 -12.63 -12.95
N TYR A 22 0.39 -11.62 -13.78
CA TYR A 22 0.95 -10.28 -13.66
C TYR A 22 0.35 -9.52 -12.48
N LEU A 23 -0.96 -9.63 -12.27
CA LEU A 23 -1.66 -8.99 -11.14
C LEU A 23 -1.19 -9.48 -9.77
N ARG A 24 -0.52 -10.63 -9.71
CA ARG A 24 0.01 -11.20 -8.48
C ARG A 24 1.24 -10.44 -7.94
N ASP A 25 2.17 -10.05 -8.81
CA ASP A 25 3.49 -9.54 -8.40
C ASP A 25 4.05 -8.40 -9.28
N GLY A 26 3.35 -8.02 -10.36
CA GLY A 26 3.80 -6.99 -11.30
C GLY A 26 4.99 -7.41 -12.17
N ASN A 27 5.41 -8.68 -12.14
CA ASN A 27 6.56 -9.16 -12.90
C ASN A 27 6.13 -9.70 -14.27
N ALA A 28 6.21 -8.86 -15.30
CA ALA A 28 5.81 -9.20 -16.66
C ALA A 28 6.54 -10.43 -17.22
N THR A 29 7.86 -10.51 -17.04
CA THR A 29 8.66 -11.61 -17.58
C THR A 29 8.27 -12.94 -16.94
N GLN A 30 8.09 -12.97 -15.62
CA GLN A 30 7.68 -14.18 -14.91
C GLN A 30 6.22 -14.53 -15.19
N ALA A 31 5.33 -13.54 -15.28
CA ALA A 31 3.94 -13.76 -15.67
C ALA A 31 3.83 -14.40 -17.06
N TYR A 32 4.65 -13.96 -18.02
CA TYR A 32 4.72 -14.53 -19.36
C TYR A 32 5.16 -16.00 -19.34
N ILE A 33 6.18 -16.33 -18.56
CA ILE A 33 6.65 -17.71 -18.41
C ILE A 33 5.60 -18.59 -17.72
N ARG A 34 4.99 -18.11 -16.62
CA ARG A 34 3.94 -18.82 -15.88
C ARG A 34 2.65 -19.00 -16.69
N ALA A 35 2.39 -18.10 -17.63
CA ALA A 35 1.30 -18.23 -18.61
C ALA A 35 1.58 -19.27 -19.72
N GLY A 36 2.72 -19.95 -19.68
CA GLY A 36 3.06 -21.04 -20.60
C GLY A 36 3.69 -20.59 -21.92
N TYR A 37 4.19 -19.35 -21.99
CA TYR A 37 4.96 -18.91 -23.16
C TYR A 37 6.44 -19.33 -23.07
N SER A 38 7.13 -19.25 -24.22
CA SER A 38 8.56 -19.54 -24.30
C SER A 38 9.38 -18.63 -23.40
N ARG A 39 10.31 -19.23 -22.65
CA ARG A 39 11.32 -18.51 -21.87
C ARG A 39 12.27 -17.71 -22.76
N ARG A 40 12.52 -18.18 -23.98
CA ARG A 40 13.39 -17.51 -24.94
C ARG A 40 12.72 -16.23 -25.42
N GLY A 41 13.34 -15.08 -25.13
CA GLY A 41 12.76 -13.77 -25.48
C GLY A 41 11.56 -13.36 -24.63
N ALA A 42 11.41 -13.93 -23.41
CA ALA A 42 10.29 -13.62 -22.53
C ALA A 42 10.20 -12.12 -22.18
N GLN A 43 11.32 -11.47 -21.84
CA GLN A 43 11.33 -10.05 -21.45
C GLN A 43 10.79 -9.11 -22.55
N PRO A 44 11.32 -9.12 -23.79
CA PRO A 44 10.82 -8.22 -24.82
C PRO A 44 9.39 -8.58 -25.27
N SER A 45 9.03 -9.87 -25.23
CA SER A 45 7.68 -10.32 -25.59
C SER A 45 6.65 -9.91 -24.55
N ALA A 46 6.95 -10.09 -23.26
CA ALA A 46 6.10 -9.66 -22.15
C ALA A 46 5.89 -8.15 -22.16
N SER A 47 6.95 -7.37 -22.41
CA SER A 47 6.85 -5.91 -22.55
C SER A 47 5.94 -5.50 -23.70
N ARG A 48 6.00 -6.21 -24.83
CA ARG A 48 5.08 -5.98 -25.96
C ARG A 48 3.65 -6.35 -25.60
N LEU A 49 3.45 -7.45 -24.87
CA LEU A 49 2.13 -7.92 -24.46
C LEU A 49 1.44 -6.91 -23.53
N LEU A 50 2.18 -6.30 -22.60
CA LEU A 50 1.66 -5.23 -21.73
C LEU A 50 1.14 -4.00 -22.50
N ARG A 51 1.67 -3.72 -23.71
CA ARG A 51 1.26 -2.59 -24.53
C ARG A 51 0.05 -2.88 -25.42
N GLN A 52 -0.47 -4.11 -25.39
CA GLN A 52 -1.65 -4.44 -26.17
C GLN A 52 -2.90 -3.89 -25.47
N PRO A 53 -3.76 -3.11 -26.15
CA PRO A 53 -4.88 -2.42 -25.49
C PRO A 53 -5.83 -3.33 -24.71
N HIS A 54 -6.08 -4.55 -25.22
CA HIS A 54 -6.96 -5.52 -24.54
C HIS A 54 -6.31 -6.16 -23.30
N ILE A 55 -4.97 -6.27 -23.27
CA ILE A 55 -4.22 -6.73 -22.09
C ILE A 55 -4.18 -5.63 -21.03
N GLU A 56 -3.88 -4.40 -21.45
CA GLU A 56 -3.86 -3.23 -20.58
C GLU A 56 -5.23 -3.00 -19.92
N ALA A 57 -6.31 -3.06 -20.71
CA ALA A 57 -7.67 -2.95 -20.20
C ALA A 57 -8.00 -4.04 -19.17
N ALA A 58 -7.58 -5.29 -19.43
CA ALA A 58 -7.81 -6.40 -18.52
C ALA A 58 -7.03 -6.28 -17.19
N ILE A 59 -5.78 -5.81 -17.26
CA ILE A 59 -4.96 -5.51 -16.07
C ILE A 59 -5.61 -4.38 -15.27
N SER A 60 -6.03 -3.30 -15.93
CA SER A 60 -6.69 -2.16 -15.28
C SER A 60 -7.98 -2.60 -14.56
N ALA A 61 -8.84 -3.37 -15.24
CA ALA A 61 -10.05 -3.92 -14.64
C ALA A 61 -9.76 -4.88 -13.48
N GLY A 62 -8.67 -5.65 -13.54
CA GLY A 62 -8.19 -6.48 -12.44
C GLY A 62 -7.73 -5.67 -11.24
N GLN A 63 -6.92 -4.63 -11.46
CA GLN A 63 -6.44 -3.72 -10.42
C GLN A 63 -7.60 -3.00 -9.73
N GLN A 64 -8.59 -2.53 -10.49
CA GLN A 64 -9.79 -1.90 -9.93
C GLN A 64 -10.59 -2.86 -9.04
N ARG A 65 -10.77 -4.12 -9.46
CA ARG A 65 -11.43 -5.14 -8.64
C ARG A 65 -10.67 -5.43 -7.35
N ILE A 66 -9.35 -5.53 -7.41
CA ILE A 66 -8.50 -5.72 -6.22
C ILE A 66 -8.61 -4.50 -5.29
N ALA A 67 -8.52 -3.28 -5.82
CA ALA A 67 -8.65 -2.06 -5.04
C ALA A 67 -10.02 -1.95 -4.36
N ALA A 68 -11.09 -2.26 -5.08
CA ALA A 68 -12.45 -2.28 -4.53
C ALA A 68 -12.60 -3.34 -3.43
N ALA A 69 -12.10 -4.57 -3.65
CA ALA A 69 -12.17 -5.65 -2.67
C ALA A 69 -11.37 -5.35 -1.38
N LEU A 70 -10.30 -4.57 -1.47
CA LEU A 70 -9.50 -4.15 -0.32
C LEU A 70 -9.95 -2.80 0.27
N GLU A 71 -10.97 -2.17 -0.31
CA GLU A 71 -11.39 -0.79 -0.02
C GLU A 71 -10.21 0.20 -0.05
N ILE A 72 -9.21 -0.03 -0.90
CA ILE A 72 -8.04 0.83 -1.02
C ILE A 72 -8.31 1.88 -2.09
N SER A 73 -8.14 3.16 -1.72
CA SER A 73 -8.13 4.29 -2.65
C SER A 73 -6.91 5.17 -2.38
N VAL A 74 -6.52 6.00 -3.36
CA VAL A 74 -5.41 6.96 -3.19
C VAL A 74 -5.72 7.92 -2.04
N GLU A 75 -6.98 8.34 -1.92
CA GLU A 75 -7.47 9.21 -0.84
C GLU A 75 -7.40 8.50 0.51
N ARG A 76 -7.80 7.22 0.60
CA ARG A 76 -7.68 6.44 1.84
C ARG A 76 -6.22 6.28 2.21
N LEU A 77 -5.35 5.94 1.27
CA LEU A 77 -3.92 5.81 1.50
C LEU A 77 -3.31 7.13 1.99
N GLY A 78 -3.68 8.25 1.36
CA GLY A 78 -3.28 9.60 1.76
C GLY A 78 -3.73 9.96 3.18
N ARG A 79 -5.00 9.67 3.53
CA ARG A 79 -5.50 9.84 4.91
C ARG A 79 -4.71 9.00 5.90
N GLU A 80 -4.42 7.74 5.59
CA GLU A 80 -3.63 6.87 6.47
C GLU A 80 -2.18 7.32 6.61
N TYR A 81 -1.57 7.92 5.57
CA TYR A 81 -0.24 8.51 5.68
C TYR A 81 -0.25 9.82 6.47
N ALA A 82 -1.24 10.68 6.27
CA ALA A 82 -1.39 11.95 6.99
C ALA A 82 -1.45 11.74 8.50
N LYS A 83 -2.13 10.68 8.98
CA LYS A 83 -2.18 10.31 10.40
C LYS A 83 -0.79 10.09 11.02
N ILE A 84 0.16 9.57 10.24
CA ILE A 84 1.53 9.32 10.70
C ILE A 84 2.38 10.58 10.49
N ALA A 85 2.30 11.18 9.31
CA ALA A 85 3.15 12.31 8.91
C ALA A 85 2.88 13.60 9.70
N PHE A 86 1.63 13.83 10.13
CA PHE A 86 1.24 14.99 10.92
C PHE A 86 0.96 14.68 12.39
N ALA A 87 1.38 13.52 12.88
CA ALA A 87 1.30 13.23 14.30
C ALA A 87 2.20 14.20 15.08
N ASN A 88 1.62 15.01 15.97
CA ASN A 88 2.39 15.87 16.86
C ASN A 88 2.72 15.12 18.16
N ILE A 89 3.97 15.17 18.61
CA ILE A 89 4.40 14.52 19.85
C ILE A 89 3.64 15.05 21.08
N ASP A 90 3.18 16.31 21.04
CA ASP A 90 2.37 16.94 22.09
C ASP A 90 0.98 16.29 22.28
N ASP A 91 0.53 15.49 21.30
CA ASP A 91 -0.71 14.71 21.40
C ASP A 91 -0.53 13.45 22.27
N PHE A 92 0.72 13.04 22.53
CA PHE A 92 1.08 11.78 23.18
C PHE A 92 1.90 11.96 24.45
N VAL A 93 2.53 13.12 24.66
CA VAL A 93 3.44 13.35 25.79
C VAL A 93 3.14 14.70 26.45
N ARG A 94 3.14 14.73 27.79
CA ARG A 94 3.14 15.98 28.57
C ARG A 94 4.40 16.08 29.42
N VAL A 95 4.87 17.31 29.59
CA VAL A 95 5.88 17.66 30.59
C VAL A 95 5.16 18.00 31.89
N GLU A 96 5.52 17.33 32.99
CA GLU A 96 5.01 17.63 34.33
C GLU A 96 5.76 18.81 34.96
N ALA A 97 5.20 19.36 36.05
CA ALA A 97 5.79 20.52 36.73
C ALA A 97 7.21 20.25 37.28
N ASP A 98 7.57 18.99 37.50
CA ASP A 98 8.91 18.56 37.94
C ASP A 98 9.89 18.29 36.78
N GLY A 99 9.47 18.56 35.53
CA GLY A 99 10.26 18.38 34.32
C GLY A 99 10.21 16.96 33.73
N ARG A 100 9.46 16.02 34.34
CA ARG A 100 9.33 14.65 33.81
C ARG A 100 8.39 14.57 32.62
N LEU A 101 8.67 13.64 31.71
CA LEU A 101 7.81 13.31 30.59
C LEU A 101 6.83 12.20 31.00
N ARG A 102 5.54 12.45 30.86
CA ARG A 102 4.49 11.44 31.02
C ARG A 102 3.78 11.23 29.68
N VAL A 103 3.51 9.97 29.35
CA VAL A 103 2.62 9.67 28.22
C VAL A 103 1.20 10.06 28.59
N ASP A 104 0.56 10.82 27.70
CA ASP A 104 -0.81 11.24 27.83
C ASP A 104 -1.46 11.17 26.46
N LEU A 105 -2.54 10.40 26.35
CA LEU A 105 -3.21 10.14 25.07
C LEU A 105 -4.52 10.91 24.92
N ASP A 106 -4.87 11.81 25.86
CA ASP A 106 -6.18 12.48 25.87
C ASP A 106 -6.44 13.26 24.58
N LYS A 107 -5.40 13.86 24.01
CA LYS A 107 -5.47 14.60 22.73
C LYS A 107 -5.35 13.71 21.50
N ALA A 108 -4.79 12.51 21.64
CA ALA A 108 -4.65 11.58 20.54
C ALA A 108 -6.03 11.04 20.11
N SER A 109 -6.35 11.22 18.83
CA SER A 109 -7.54 10.64 18.20
C SER A 109 -7.54 9.11 18.27
N GLN A 110 -8.72 8.48 18.20
CA GLN A 110 -8.84 7.02 18.16
C GLN A 110 -7.96 6.39 17.06
N ALA A 111 -7.86 7.04 15.90
CA ALA A 111 -7.04 6.59 14.79
C ALA A 111 -5.53 6.68 15.09
N GLN A 112 -5.07 7.76 15.74
CA GLN A 112 -3.67 7.89 16.18
C GLN A 112 -3.32 6.84 17.24
N ARG A 113 -4.23 6.58 18.19
CA ARG A 113 -4.05 5.54 19.22
C ARG A 113 -3.97 4.13 18.61
N ALA A 114 -4.81 3.83 17.62
CA ALA A 114 -4.79 2.55 16.91
C ALA A 114 -3.49 2.33 16.10
N GLY A 115 -2.81 3.41 15.72
CA GLY A 115 -1.53 3.37 15.03
C GLY A 115 -0.31 3.19 15.94
N ILE A 116 -0.47 3.16 17.27
CA ILE A 116 0.65 2.98 18.21
C ILE A 116 1.13 1.53 18.16
N VAL A 117 2.36 1.34 17.68
CA VAL A 117 3.05 0.04 17.62
C VAL A 117 3.89 -0.19 18.87
N GLU A 118 4.55 0.85 19.35
CA GLU A 118 5.37 0.80 20.56
C GLU A 118 5.27 2.12 21.32
N LEU A 119 5.12 2.00 22.64
CA LEU A 119 5.14 3.11 23.57
C LEU A 119 6.00 2.69 24.77
N LYS A 120 7.13 3.36 24.97
CA LYS A 120 8.07 3.05 26.06
C LYS A 120 8.54 4.32 26.74
N ILE A 121 8.62 4.27 28.06
CA ILE A 121 9.26 5.27 28.90
C ILE A 121 10.50 4.62 29.51
N ALA A 122 11.68 5.20 29.30
CA ALA A 122 12.91 4.77 29.91
C ALA A 122 13.43 5.89 30.83
N ASN A 123 13.60 5.58 32.11
CA ASN A 123 14.27 6.45 33.06
C ASN A 123 15.77 6.18 33.00
N HIS A 124 16.55 7.17 32.58
CA HIS A 124 17.99 7.16 32.74
C HIS A 124 18.35 7.80 34.09
N SER A 125 19.64 7.87 34.41
CA SER A 125 20.16 8.61 35.56
C SER A 125 19.48 9.98 35.65
N LYS A 126 18.99 10.38 36.84
CA LYS A 126 18.26 11.65 36.99
C LYS A 126 19.06 12.81 36.37
N PRO A 127 18.45 13.71 35.56
CA PRO A 127 17.01 13.85 35.24
C PRO A 127 16.62 13.33 33.85
N GLU A 128 17.44 12.50 33.19
CA GLU A 128 17.21 12.14 31.79
C GLU A 128 16.11 11.07 31.66
N GLN A 129 15.05 11.38 30.91
CA GLN A 129 14.01 10.44 30.53
C GLN A 129 13.89 10.40 29.01
N THR A 130 13.72 9.19 28.47
CA THR A 130 13.47 8.99 27.04
C THR A 130 12.08 8.41 26.86
N VAL A 131 11.25 9.05 26.03
CA VAL A 131 9.97 8.51 25.58
C VAL A 131 10.11 8.07 24.13
N THR A 132 9.87 6.78 23.88
CA THR A 132 9.84 6.21 22.53
C THR A 132 8.40 5.98 22.13
N LEU A 133 7.97 6.65 21.07
CA LEU A 133 6.68 6.42 20.41
C LEU A 133 6.95 5.94 18.98
N LYS A 134 6.47 4.74 18.63
CA LYS A 134 6.48 4.25 17.25
C LYS A 134 5.06 4.16 16.74
N LEU A 135 4.79 4.86 15.64
CA LEU A 135 3.54 4.77 14.90
C LEU A 135 3.73 3.87 13.67
N GLY A 136 2.76 3.00 13.39
CA GLY A 136 2.80 2.10 12.24
C GLY A 136 1.41 1.54 11.89
N LYS A 137 1.27 1.00 10.67
CA LYS A 137 -0.04 0.61 10.11
C LYS A 137 -0.49 -0.82 10.45
N LEU A 138 0.34 -1.62 11.13
CA LEU A 138 0.15 -3.08 11.19
C LEU A 138 -0.98 -3.57 12.13
N LYS A 139 -1.46 -2.77 13.08
CA LYS A 139 -2.60 -3.15 13.95
C LYS A 139 -3.96 -2.54 13.55
N ALA A 140 -3.97 -1.54 12.67
CA ALA A 140 -5.21 -0.89 12.24
C ALA A 140 -5.86 -1.58 11.02
N LEU A 141 -5.27 -2.68 10.56
CA LEU A 141 -5.66 -3.44 9.37
C LEU A 141 -6.08 -4.90 9.71
N GLU A 142 -6.01 -5.29 10.99
CA GLU A 142 -6.58 -6.54 11.54
C GLU A 142 -7.92 -6.25 12.20
#